data_AF-A0A1G2BKN1-F1
#
_entry.id   AF-A0A1G2BKN1-F1
#
_cell.length_a   1.000
_cell.length_b   1.000
_cell.length_c   1.000
_cell.angle_alpha   90.00
_cell.angle_beta   90.00
_cell.angle_gamma   90.00
#
_symmetry.space_group_name_H-M   'P 1'
#
loop_
_entity.id
_entity.type
_entity.pdbx_description
1 polymer ?
#
loop_
_entity_poly.entity_id
_entity_poly.type
_entity_poly.pdbx_seq_one_letter_code
_entity_poly.pdbx_strand_id
1 'polypeptide(L)'
;MNVDYEKCSECGLCKANCPVYRALLDESVSARGKAKLMKGKIESEIFFVCTLCKACKQLCPANLDLDFADERAKLAANGKETDANKRMIGNIRKYGNPFGKEGKKPKELHCC
;
A
#
# COMPACT_ATOMS: atom_id res chain seq x y z
N MET A 1 0.71 13.67 2.83
CA MET A 1 -0.26 14.32 3.77
C MET A 1 0.10 13.90 5.21
N ASN A 2 -0.01 14.75 6.24
CA ASN A 2 0.35 14.34 7.61
C ASN A 2 -0.88 13.76 8.33
N VAL A 3 -1.00 12.43 8.34
CA VAL A 3 -2.12 11.71 8.99
C VAL A 3 -1.81 11.54 10.46
N ASP A 4 -2.69 12.04 11.32
CA ASP A 4 -2.58 11.86 12.77
C ASP A 4 -3.15 10.51 13.20
N TYR A 5 -2.30 9.48 13.18
CA TYR A 5 -2.67 8.12 13.55
C TYR A 5 -3.03 7.96 15.04
N GLU A 6 -2.78 8.95 15.91
CA GLU A 6 -3.18 8.93 17.32
C GLU A 6 -4.71 8.93 17.49
N LYS A 7 -5.45 9.43 16.51
CA LYS A 7 -6.93 9.42 16.52
C LYS A 7 -7.52 8.02 16.28
N CYS A 8 -6.69 7.01 16.02
CA CYS A 8 -7.16 5.64 15.85
C CYS A 8 -7.60 5.04 17.19
N SER A 9 -8.91 4.87 17.38
CA SER A 9 -9.50 4.19 18.55
C SER A 9 -9.44 2.67 18.51
N GLU A 10 -8.73 2.09 17.52
CA GLU A 10 -8.57 0.65 17.33
C GLU A 10 -9.88 -0.15 17.17
N CYS A 11 -11.01 0.49 16.84
CA CYS A 11 -12.34 -0.12 16.74
C CYS A 11 -12.46 -1.29 15.75
N GLY A 12 -11.56 -1.40 14.76
CA GLY A 12 -11.52 -2.52 13.82
C GLY A 12 -12.51 -2.42 12.64
N LEU A 13 -13.32 -1.36 12.53
CA LEU A 13 -14.28 -1.17 11.43
C LEU A 13 -13.63 -1.23 10.03
N CYS A 14 -12.38 -0.78 9.93
CA CYS A 14 -11.61 -0.84 8.69
C CYS A 14 -11.43 -2.26 8.11
N LYS A 15 -11.69 -3.31 8.90
CA LYS A 15 -11.60 -4.71 8.49
C LYS A 15 -12.83 -5.20 7.74
N ALA A 16 -13.99 -4.62 7.99
CA ALA A 16 -15.28 -5.10 7.48
C ALA A 16 -15.28 -5.26 5.95
N ASN A 17 -14.71 -4.27 5.24
CA ASN A 17 -14.62 -4.24 3.78
C ASN A 17 -13.19 -4.34 3.25
N CYS A 18 -12.22 -4.79 4.06
CA CYS A 18 -10.86 -4.97 3.59
C CYS A 18 -10.72 -6.33 2.87
N PRO A 19 -10.50 -6.37 1.53
CA PRO A 19 -10.44 -7.64 0.80
C PRO A 19 -9.25 -8.49 1.23
N VAL A 20 -8.12 -7.84 1.57
CA VAL A 20 -6.89 -8.51 2.01
C VAL A 20 -7.08 -9.18 3.36
N TYR A 21 -7.64 -8.46 4.33
CA TYR A 21 -7.93 -9.04 5.64
C TYR A 21 -8.92 -10.20 5.54
N ARG A 22 -9.96 -10.07 4.70
CA ARG A 22 -10.93 -11.16 4.48
C ARG A 22 -10.29 -12.42 3.90
N ALA A 23 -9.28 -12.26 3.05
CA ALA A 23 -8.58 -13.39 2.43
C ALA A 23 -7.57 -14.06 3.39
N LEU A 24 -6.83 -13.26 4.16
CA LEU A 24 -5.69 -13.75 4.95
C LEU A 24 -6.00 -13.95 6.44
N LEU A 25 -7.04 -13.28 6.96
CA LEU A 25 -7.46 -13.27 8.36
C LEU A 25 -6.36 -12.88 9.37
N ASP A 26 -5.28 -12.26 8.90
CA ASP A 26 -4.18 -11.76 9.72
C ASP A 26 -4.40 -10.28 10.08
N GLU A 27 -4.31 -9.94 11.36
CA GLU A 27 -4.43 -8.57 11.82
C GLU A 27 -3.34 -7.65 11.27
N SER A 28 -2.14 -8.18 10.98
CA SER A 28 -1.00 -7.43 10.44
C SER A 28 -1.30 -6.79 9.09
N VAL A 29 -2.19 -7.42 8.29
CA VAL A 29 -2.58 -6.91 6.96
C VAL A 29 -3.75 -5.95 7.01
N SER A 30 -4.46 -5.84 8.13
CA SER A 30 -5.56 -4.89 8.28
C SER A 30 -5.08 -3.44 8.25
N ALA A 31 -5.98 -2.50 7.93
CA ALA A 31 -5.63 -1.08 7.99
C ALA A 31 -5.37 -0.60 9.44
N ARG A 32 -6.02 -1.21 10.44
CA ARG A 32 -5.75 -0.95 11.87
C ARG A 32 -4.34 -1.42 12.25
N GLY A 33 -3.97 -2.64 11.89
CA GLY A 33 -2.62 -3.17 12.12
C GLY A 33 -1.56 -2.28 11.49
N LYS A 34 -1.76 -1.86 10.24
CA LYS A 34 -0.89 -0.90 9.55
C LYS A 34 -0.86 0.47 10.22
N ALA A 35 -1.98 0.99 10.72
CA ALA A 35 -2.01 2.24 11.48
C ALA A 35 -1.17 2.15 12.77
N LYS A 36 -1.15 0.98 13.45
CA LYS A 36 -0.26 0.76 14.60
C LYS A 36 1.22 0.80 14.20
N LEU A 37 1.59 0.20 13.07
CA LEU A 37 2.95 0.28 12.55
C LEU A 37 3.34 1.73 12.24
N MET A 38 2.44 2.50 11.63
CA MET A 38 2.65 3.93 11.35
C MET A 38 2.84 4.75 12.62
N LYS A 39 2.01 4.53 13.65
CA LYS A 39 2.15 5.16 14.97
C LYS A 39 3.49 4.82 15.62
N GLY A 40 3.92 3.57 15.53
CA GLY A 40 5.23 3.12 16.00
C GLY A 40 6.41 3.52 15.12
N LYS A 41 6.18 4.19 13.98
CA LYS A 41 7.20 4.50 12.96
C LYS A 41 7.98 3.26 12.49
N ILE A 42 7.28 2.13 12.39
CA ILE A 42 7.85 0.86 11.98
C ILE A 42 7.66 0.68 10.47
N GLU A 43 8.76 0.71 9.74
CA GLU A 43 8.78 0.37 8.31
C GLU A 43 8.57 -1.14 8.12
N SER A 44 7.69 -1.53 7.19
CA SER A 44 7.39 -2.94 6.91
C SER A 44 6.93 -3.17 5.48
N GLU A 45 7.35 -4.27 4.86
CA GLU A 45 6.87 -4.59 3.50
C GLU A 45 5.38 -4.96 3.44
N ILE A 46 4.73 -5.16 4.61
CA ILE A 46 3.30 -5.48 4.69
C ILE A 46 2.41 -4.40 4.06
N PHE A 47 2.91 -3.16 3.96
CA PHE A 47 2.23 -2.06 3.28
C PHE A 47 1.99 -2.36 1.78
N PHE A 48 2.85 -3.14 1.12
CA PHE A 48 2.68 -3.54 -0.29
C PHE A 48 1.54 -4.54 -0.51
N VAL A 49 1.09 -5.24 0.54
CA VAL A 49 -0.07 -6.15 0.45
C VAL A 49 -1.38 -5.36 0.37
N CYS A 50 -1.40 -4.08 0.73
CA CYS A 50 -2.58 -3.24 0.59
C CYS A 50 -2.94 -3.05 -0.89
N THR A 51 -4.20 -3.34 -1.25
CA THR A 51 -4.73 -3.12 -2.61
C THR A 51 -5.02 -1.65 -2.93
N LEU A 52 -4.83 -0.73 -1.98
CA LEU A 52 -5.14 0.70 -2.09
C LEU A 52 -6.61 0.98 -2.48
N CYS A 53 -7.54 0.09 -2.13
CA CYS A 53 -8.97 0.23 -2.46
C CYS A 53 -9.72 1.31 -1.65
N LYS A 54 -9.10 1.87 -0.60
CA LYS A 54 -9.65 2.94 0.26
C LYS A 54 -10.92 2.60 1.05
N ALA A 55 -11.36 1.34 1.08
CA ALA A 55 -12.52 0.91 1.87
C ALA A 55 -12.40 1.24 3.37
N CYS A 56 -11.19 1.14 3.93
CA CYS A 56 -10.87 1.50 5.30
C CYS A 56 -11.13 2.98 5.62
N LYS A 57 -10.84 3.89 4.69
CA LYS A 57 -11.08 5.34 4.84
C LYS A 57 -12.57 5.65 4.95
N GLN A 58 -13.39 5.01 4.10
CA GLN A 58 -14.84 5.20 4.08
C GLN A 58 -15.52 4.76 5.38
N LEU A 59 -14.97 3.76 6.08
CA LEU A 59 -15.53 3.21 7.31
C LEU A 59 -14.93 3.82 8.58
N CYS A 60 -13.92 4.69 8.47
CA CYS A 60 -13.22 5.19 9.64
C CYS A 60 -14.02 6.31 10.33
N PRO A 61 -14.52 6.10 11.57
CA PRO A 61 -15.27 7.14 12.28
C PRO A 61 -14.40 8.35 12.66
N ALA A 62 -13.09 8.15 12.77
CA ALA A 62 -12.11 9.21 13.02
C ALA A 62 -11.64 9.91 11.73
N ASN A 63 -12.18 9.54 10.57
CA ASN A 63 -11.81 10.07 9.25
C ASN A 63 -10.30 10.05 8.97
N LEU A 64 -9.62 8.99 9.41
CA LEU A 64 -8.20 8.79 9.15
C LEU A 64 -7.98 8.48 7.68
N ASP A 65 -6.97 9.12 7.09
CA ASP A 65 -6.53 8.77 5.73
C ASP A 65 -5.68 7.49 5.78
N LEU A 66 -6.38 6.35 5.76
CA LEU A 66 -5.78 5.00 5.77
C LEU A 66 -5.38 4.54 4.36
N ASP A 67 -4.93 5.48 3.52
CA ASP A 67 -4.25 5.22 2.26
C ASP A 67 -2.75 5.10 2.51
N PHE A 68 -2.15 4.01 2.02
CA PHE A 68 -0.75 3.67 2.27
C PHE A 68 0.14 3.87 1.04
N ALA A 69 -0.35 4.57 0.00
CA ALA A 69 0.44 4.88 -1.19
C ALA A 69 1.70 5.69 -0.85
N ASP A 70 1.57 6.75 -0.04
CA ASP A 70 2.70 7.57 0.42
C ASP A 70 3.75 6.72 1.16
N GLU A 71 3.29 5.76 1.99
CA GLU A 71 4.19 4.89 2.75
C GLU A 71 4.93 3.90 1.83
N ARG A 72 4.23 3.32 0.85
CA ARG A 72 4.86 2.48 -0.18
C ARG A 72 5.92 3.25 -0.97
N ALA A 73 5.67 4.53 -1.28
CA ALA A 73 6.62 5.39 -1.97
C ALA A 73 7.88 5.64 -1.14
N LYS A 74 7.74 5.90 0.16
CA LYS A 74 8.88 6.03 1.09
C LYS A 74 9.69 4.75 1.18
N LEU A 75 9.02 3.60 1.36
CA LEU A 75 9.71 2.30 1.41
C LEU A 75 10.49 2.02 0.13
N ALA A 76 9.91 2.32 -1.03
CA ALA A 76 10.59 2.17 -2.31
C ALA A 76 11.81 3.11 -2.45
N ALA A 77 11.67 4.38 -2.04
CA ALA A 77 12.79 5.33 -2.01
C ALA A 77 13.93 4.87 -1.08
N ASN A 78 13.59 4.17 0.01
CA ASN A 78 14.54 3.58 0.96
C ASN A 78 15.06 2.19 0.52
N GLY A 79 14.77 1.75 -0.71
CA GLY A 79 15.24 0.48 -1.26
C GLY A 79 14.55 -0.78 -0.70
N LYS A 80 13.48 -0.60 0.09
CA LYS A 80 12.68 -1.67 0.73
C LYS A 80 11.46 -2.09 -0.09
N GLU A 81 11.54 -1.94 -1.41
CA GLU A 81 10.51 -2.45 -2.31
C GLU A 81 10.69 -3.96 -2.57
N THR A 82 9.60 -4.65 -2.92
CA THR A 82 9.62 -6.08 -3.21
C THR A 82 10.37 -6.41 -4.50
N ASP A 83 10.96 -7.60 -4.59
CA ASP A 83 11.62 -8.07 -5.82
C ASP A 83 10.66 -8.17 -7.01
N ALA A 84 9.37 -8.44 -6.75
CA ALA A 84 8.33 -8.44 -7.77
C ALA A 84 8.13 -7.03 -8.34
N ASN A 85 8.10 -6.00 -7.51
CA ASN A 85 8.00 -4.61 -7.95
C ASN A 85 9.24 -4.19 -8.75
N LYS A 86 10.45 -4.54 -8.27
CA LYS A 86 11.73 -4.29 -8.99
C LYS A 86 11.69 -4.87 -10.40
N ARG A 87 11.32 -6.15 -10.52
CA ARG A 87 11.20 -6.84 -11.82
C ARG A 87 10.15 -6.18 -12.72
N MET A 88 8.98 -5.86 -12.17
CA MET A 88 7.90 -5.20 -12.92
C MET A 88 8.33 -3.84 -13.48
N ILE A 89 8.95 -3.00 -12.66
CA ILE A 89 9.47 -1.68 -13.08
C ILE A 89 10.58 -1.85 -14.11
N GLY A 90 11.49 -2.82 -13.91
CA GLY A 90 12.51 -3.17 -14.89
C GLY A 90 11.92 -3.58 -16.24
N ASN A 91 10.85 -4.37 -16.23
CA ASN A 91 10.13 -4.79 -17.43
C ASN A 91 9.48 -3.60 -18.14
N ILE A 92 8.84 -2.68 -17.40
CA ILE A 92 8.25 -1.47 -17.98
C ILE A 92 9.32 -0.63 -18.68
N ARG A 93 10.47 -0.40 -18.03
CA ARG A 93 11.60 0.36 -18.61
C ARG A 93 12.21 -0.33 -19.83
N LYS A 94 12.36 -1.66 -19.79
CA LYS A 94 13.03 -2.42 -20.85
C LYS A 94 12.13 -2.79 -22.03
N TYR A 95 10.86 -3.10 -21.79
CA TYR A 95 9.93 -3.67 -22.77
C TYR A 95 8.65 -2.84 -22.97
N GLY A 96 8.44 -1.78 -22.19
CA GLY A 96 7.24 -0.94 -22.28
C GLY A 96 6.00 -1.54 -21.60
N ASN A 97 6.13 -2.67 -20.90
CA ASN A 97 5.03 -3.33 -20.20
C ASN A 97 5.55 -4.15 -19.00
N PRO A 98 4.71 -4.45 -18.00
CA PRO A 98 5.13 -5.18 -16.80
C PRO A 98 5.43 -6.68 -17.03
N PHE A 99 4.99 -7.24 -18.16
CA PHE A 99 5.04 -8.69 -18.42
C PHE A 99 6.38 -9.19 -18.97
N GLY A 100 7.28 -8.29 -19.37
CA GLY A 100 8.60 -8.64 -19.88
C GLY A 100 8.60 -9.22 -21.31
N LYS A 101 7.48 -9.08 -22.03
CA LYS A 101 7.35 -9.47 -23.44
C LYS A 101 7.60 -8.27 -24.34
N GLU A 102 7.99 -8.48 -25.59
CA GLU A 102 8.13 -7.36 -26.52
C GLU A 102 6.82 -6.57 -26.64
N GLY A 103 6.93 -5.25 -26.52
CA GLY A 103 5.81 -4.33 -26.56
C GLY A 103 6.26 -2.93 -26.97
N LYS A 104 5.30 -2.07 -27.30
CA LYS A 104 5.59 -0.66 -27.62
C LYS A 104 6.03 0.06 -26.36
N LYS A 105 7.24 0.63 -26.36
CA LYS A 105 7.72 1.50 -25.29
C LYS A 105 6.94 2.81 -25.28
N PRO A 106 6.26 3.17 -24.17
CA PRO A 106 5.66 4.49 -24.03
C PRO A 106 6.73 5.58 -24.13
N LYS A 107 6.39 6.70 -24.76
CA LYS A 107 7.28 7.89 -24.77
C LYS A 107 7.37 8.52 -23.38
N GLU A 108 6.29 8.47 -22.62
CA GLU A 108 6.18 8.97 -21.25
C GLU A 108 5.59 7.89 -20.35
N LEU A 109 6.10 7.82 -19.11
CA LEU A 109 5.58 6.95 -18.07
C LEU A 109 4.82 7.82 -17.07
N HIS A 110 3.51 7.69 -17.04
CA HIS A 110 2.70 8.32 -16.00
C HIS A 110 2.64 7.36 -14.80
N CYS A 111 3.14 7.81 -13.65
CA CYS A 111 2.87 7.13 -12.40
C CYS A 111 1.43 7.45 -12.00
N CYS A 112 0.59 6.42 -11.89
CA CYS A 112 -0.80 6.54 -11.43
C CYS A 112 -0.87 7.16 -10.04
#